data_AF-A0A2M6YB91-F1
#
_entry.id   AF-A0A2M6YB91-F1
#
_cell.length_a   1.000
_cell.length_b   1.000
_cell.length_c   1.000
_cell.angle_alpha   90.00
_cell.angle_beta   90.00
_cell.angle_gamma   90.00
#
_symmetry.space_group_name_H-M   'P 1'
#
loop_
_entity.id
_entity.type
_entity.pdbx_description
1 polymer ?
#
loop_
_entity_poly.entity_id
_entity_poly.type
_entity_poly.pdbx_seq_one_letter_code
_entity_poly.pdbx_strand_id
1 'polypeptide(L)'
;MDTRLIEELVSIREAANESGRNMETVRRWIWSGKLPAQKLGNQLFIRKSDLTAFLKRSGANKHGAWDRLESIERAEALQKRIRARTGTDFDISALIEESRGGHSV
;
A
#
# COMPACT_ATOMS: atom_id res chain seq x y z
N MET A 1 13.18 38.61 -5.22
CA MET A 1 13.91 37.52 -4.55
C MET A 1 13.10 36.26 -4.77
N ASP A 2 13.17 35.74 -5.99
CA ASP A 2 12.31 34.68 -6.49
C ASP A 2 12.88 33.33 -6.04
N THR A 3 12.48 32.88 -4.86
CA THR A 3 12.74 31.55 -4.30
C THR A 3 12.01 30.43 -5.05
N ARG A 4 11.82 30.57 -6.38
CA ARG A 4 10.96 29.72 -7.22
C ARG A 4 11.63 28.44 -7.73
N LEU A 5 12.86 28.13 -7.33
CA LEU A 5 13.63 27.01 -7.91
C LEU A 5 14.42 26.21 -6.87
N ILE A 6 13.89 26.07 -5.65
CA ILE A 6 14.28 24.93 -4.84
C ILE A 6 13.46 23.78 -5.43
N GLU A 7 14.00 23.09 -6.42
CA GLU A 7 13.49 21.77 -6.82
C GLU A 7 13.60 20.86 -5.59
N GLU A 8 12.60 20.92 -4.71
CA GLU A 8 12.60 20.19 -3.45
C GLU A 8 12.56 18.69 -3.78
N LEU A 9 13.75 18.09 -3.79
CA LEU A 9 13.93 16.67 -3.88
C LEU A 9 13.47 16.06 -2.56
N VAL A 10 12.35 15.35 -2.60
CA VAL A 10 11.81 14.64 -1.46
C VAL A 10 12.32 13.20 -1.46
N SER A 11 12.71 12.70 -0.30
CA SER A 11 13.08 11.29 -0.15
C SER A 11 11.85 10.38 -0.28
N ILE A 12 12.05 9.08 -0.47
CA ILE A 12 10.94 8.10 -0.45
C ILE A 12 10.07 8.23 0.81
N ARG A 13 10.69 8.48 1.98
CA ARG A 13 9.98 8.61 3.26
C ARG A 13 9.06 9.83 3.26
N GLU A 14 9.59 10.97 2.83
CA GLU A 14 8.83 12.21 2.73
C GLU A 14 7.69 12.08 1.71
N ALA A 15 7.96 11.47 0.56
CA ALA A 15 6.94 11.20 -0.45
C ALA A 15 5.84 10.26 0.05
N ALA A 16 6.18 9.29 0.91
CA ALA A 16 5.22 8.39 1.54
C ALA A 16 4.30 9.15 2.52
N ASN A 17 4.89 10.04 3.32
CA ASN A 17 4.16 10.90 4.25
C ASN A 17 3.21 11.86 3.51
N GLU A 18 3.71 12.56 2.49
CA GLU A 18 2.95 13.50 1.65
C GLU A 18 1.80 12.81 0.89
N SER A 19 2.03 11.57 0.43
CA SER A 19 0.99 10.79 -0.26
C SER A 19 0.03 10.06 0.67
N GLY A 20 0.30 10.00 1.98
CA GLY A 20 -0.42 9.18 2.94
C GLY A 20 -0.38 7.68 2.61
N ARG A 21 0.69 7.21 1.94
CA ARG A 21 0.87 5.80 1.52
C ARG A 21 2.11 5.20 2.14
N ASN A 22 2.22 3.87 2.09
CA ASN A 22 3.42 3.18 2.56
C ASN A 22 4.62 3.44 1.61
N MET A 23 5.84 3.50 2.15
CA MET A 23 7.08 3.64 1.39
C MET A 23 7.23 2.60 0.28
N GLU A 24 6.77 1.36 0.52
CA GLU A 24 6.78 0.30 -0.50
C GLU A 24 5.86 0.63 -1.69
N THR A 25 4.75 1.32 -1.45
CA THR A 25 3.86 1.78 -2.53
C THR A 25 4.57 2.82 -3.39
N VAL A 26 5.28 3.75 -2.76
CA VAL A 26 6.09 4.76 -3.46
C VAL A 26 7.21 4.08 -4.27
N ARG A 27 7.94 3.13 -3.69
CA ARG A 27 8.95 2.33 -4.40
C ARG A 27 8.36 1.59 -5.59
N ARG A 28 7.16 1.00 -5.44
CA ARG A 28 6.46 0.31 -6.53
C ARG A 28 6.08 1.26 -7.66
N TRP A 29 5.70 2.50 -7.38
CA TRP A 29 5.45 3.51 -8.43
C TRP A 29 6.73 3.85 -9.20
N ILE A 30 7.85 3.97 -8.50
CA ILE A 30 9.16 4.23 -9.12
C ILE A 30 9.58 3.07 -10.02
N TRP A 31 9.55 1.84 -9.50
CA TRP A 31 9.94 0.64 -10.26
C TRP A 31 9.01 0.36 -11.44
N SER A 32 7.73 0.69 -11.30
CA SER A 32 6.75 0.59 -12.40
C SER A 32 6.93 1.68 -13.46
N GLY A 33 7.86 2.63 -13.28
CA GLY A 33 8.08 3.77 -14.19
C GLY A 33 6.96 4.82 -14.15
N LYS A 34 6.08 4.77 -13.15
CA LYS A 34 4.93 5.67 -13.01
C LYS A 34 5.29 6.99 -12.35
N LEU A 35 6.35 7.00 -11.54
CA LEU A 35 6.85 8.16 -10.82
C LEU A 35 8.35 8.32 -11.10
N PRO A 36 8.80 9.43 -11.71
CA PRO A 36 10.21 9.65 -11.95
C PRO A 36 10.93 9.86 -10.61
N ALA A 37 12.03 9.14 -10.42
CA ALA A 37 12.91 9.29 -9.28
C ALA A 37 14.36 9.43 -9.76
N GLN A 38 15.12 10.25 -9.04
CA GLN A 38 16.54 10.46 -9.23
C GLN A 38 17.30 9.71 -8.13
N LYS A 39 18.28 8.91 -8.54
CA LYS A 39 19.20 8.26 -7.60
C LYS A 39 20.29 9.26 -7.22
N LEU A 40 20.39 9.59 -5.93
CA LEU A 40 21.46 10.39 -5.36
C LEU A 40 22.22 9.53 -4.34
N GLY A 41 23.44 9.14 -4.71
CA GLY A 41 24.23 8.19 -3.94
C GLY A 41 23.50 6.85 -3.79
N ASN A 42 23.18 6.48 -2.54
CA ASN A 42 22.47 5.23 -2.22
C ASN A 42 20.95 5.42 -2.01
N GLN A 43 20.43 6.64 -2.15
CA GLN A 43 19.02 6.94 -1.90
C GLN A 43 18.30 7.38 -3.17
N LEU A 44 17.00 7.12 -3.23
CA LEU A 44 16.12 7.59 -4.30
C LEU A 44 15.38 8.83 -3.81
N PHE A 45 15.42 9.86 -4.63
CA PHE A 45 14.73 11.12 -4.43
C PHE A 45 13.72 11.34 -5.56
N ILE A 46 12.63 12.01 -5.25
CA ILE A 46 11.57 12.35 -6.18
C ILE A 46 11.47 13.87 -6.18
N ARG A 47 11.25 14.49 -7.32
CA ARG A 47 10.94 15.93 -7.36
C ARG A 47 9.54 16.14 -6.81
N LYS A 48 9.37 17.09 -5.88
CA LYS A 48 8.07 17.42 -5.29
C LYS A 48 7.00 17.77 -6.32
N SER A 49 7.38 18.45 -7.40
CA SER A 49 6.48 18.75 -8.53
C SER A 49 5.96 17.50 -9.23
N ASP A 50 6.83 16.52 -9.49
CA ASP A 50 6.46 15.25 -10.11
C ASP A 50 5.56 14.41 -9.18
N LEU A 51 5.87 14.38 -7.87
CA LEU A 51 5.00 13.73 -6.89
C LEU A 51 3.61 14.36 -6.85
N THR A 52 3.54 15.69 -6.80
CA THR A 52 2.27 16.43 -6.77
C THR A 52 1.45 16.22 -8.05
N ALA A 53 2.11 16.29 -9.21
CA ALA A 53 1.47 16.02 -10.50
C ALA A 53 0.98 14.57 -10.60
N PHE A 54 1.80 13.62 -10.13
CA PHE A 54 1.44 12.21 -10.08
C PHE A 54 0.26 11.96 -9.15
N LEU A 55 0.22 12.56 -7.96
CA LEU A 55 -0.90 12.43 -7.03
C LEU A 55 -2.18 13.09 -7.58
N LYS A 56 -2.07 14.23 -8.27
CA LYS A 56 -3.21 14.86 -8.94
C LYS A 56 -3.77 13.98 -10.06
N ARG A 57 -2.90 13.32 -10.84
CA ARG A 57 -3.28 12.35 -11.89
C ARG A 57 -3.86 11.06 -11.30
N SER A 58 -3.26 10.56 -10.22
CA SER A 58 -3.58 9.28 -9.60
C SER A 58 -4.72 9.37 -8.59
N GLY A 59 -5.04 10.56 -8.09
CA GLY A 59 -6.15 10.83 -7.15
C GLY A 59 -7.54 10.59 -7.76
N ALA A 60 -7.62 10.37 -9.07
CA ALA A 60 -8.80 9.78 -9.72
C ALA A 60 -8.97 8.28 -9.40
N ASN A 61 -7.94 7.61 -8.89
CA ASN A 61 -7.92 6.19 -8.53
C ASN A 61 -7.75 6.06 -7.00
N LYS A 62 -8.85 6.29 -6.27
CA LYS A 62 -8.93 6.32 -4.79
C LYS A 62 -8.83 4.95 -4.11
N HIS A 63 -8.17 3.96 -4.71
CA HIS A 63 -8.21 2.57 -4.22
C HIS A 63 -7.07 2.22 -3.26
N GLY A 64 -6.99 2.82 -2.08
CA GLY A 64 -6.08 2.19 -1.09
C GLY A 64 -5.99 2.79 0.29
N ALA A 65 -6.58 3.95 0.54
CA ALA A 65 -6.79 4.44 1.90
C ALA A 65 -8.22 4.11 2.37
N TRP A 66 -9.22 4.34 1.51
CA TRP A 66 -10.62 3.97 1.76
C TRP A 66 -10.90 2.48 1.62
N ASP A 67 -9.97 1.74 1.01
CA ASP A 67 -10.12 0.32 0.77
C ASP A 67 -9.98 -0.51 2.04
N ARG A 68 -9.19 -0.11 3.06
CA ARG A 68 -8.98 -0.99 4.23
C ARG A 68 -10.24 -1.14 5.10
N LEU A 69 -10.96 -0.05 5.37
CA LEU A 69 -12.20 -0.09 6.17
C LEU A 69 -13.36 -0.71 5.39
N GLU A 70 -13.52 -0.33 4.11
CA GLU A 70 -14.55 -0.88 3.23
C GLU A 70 -14.30 -2.36 2.90
N SER A 71 -13.03 -2.77 2.80
CA SER A 71 -12.63 -4.18 2.64
C SER A 71 -12.76 -5.00 3.92
N ILE A 72 -12.65 -4.40 5.12
CA ILE A 72 -12.98 -5.09 6.37
C ILE A 72 -14.48 -5.37 6.41
N GLU A 73 -15.33 -4.37 6.15
CA GLU A 73 -16.79 -4.53 6.15
C GLU A 73 -17.25 -5.54 5.09
N ARG A 74 -16.67 -5.49 3.87
CA ARG A 74 -16.94 -6.49 2.83
C ARG A 74 -16.40 -7.88 3.19
N ALA A 75 -15.25 -7.98 3.85
CA ALA A 75 -14.72 -9.26 4.31
C ALA A 75 -15.63 -9.89 5.37
N GLU A 76 -16.12 -9.11 6.32
CA GLU A 76 -17.09 -9.57 7.33
C GLU A 76 -18.41 -10.01 6.68
N ALA A 77 -18.92 -9.25 5.72
CA ALA A 77 -20.13 -9.60 4.98
C ALA A 77 -19.96 -10.89 4.17
N LEU A 78 -18.81 -11.08 3.51
CA LEU A 78 -18.48 -12.30 2.78
C LEU A 78 -18.34 -13.50 3.71
N GLN A 79 -17.66 -13.34 4.84
CA GLN A 79 -17.47 -14.38 5.86
C GLN A 79 -18.82 -14.82 6.45
N LYS A 80 -19.71 -13.88 6.79
CA LYS A 80 -21.10 -14.20 7.23
C LYS A 80 -21.87 -14.98 6.17
N ARG A 81 -21.73 -14.61 4.89
CA ARG A 81 -22.42 -15.27 3.77
C ARG A 81 -21.89 -16.68 3.50
N ILE A 82 -20.59 -16.90 3.66
CA ILE A 82 -19.98 -18.25 3.59
C ILE A 82 -20.45 -19.08 4.79
N ARG A 83 -20.42 -18.53 6.00
CA ARG A 83 -20.87 -19.21 7.23
C ARG A 83 -22.32 -19.68 7.14
N ALA A 84 -23.22 -18.83 6.65
CA ALA A 84 -24.63 -19.15 6.47
C ALA A 84 -24.90 -20.23 5.39
N ARG A 85 -23.99 -20.37 4.42
CA ARG A 85 -24.14 -21.32 3.30
C ARG A 85 -23.52 -22.69 3.59
N THR A 86 -22.44 -22.75 4.35
CA THR A 86 -21.66 -23.99 4.51
C THR A 86 -21.91 -24.69 5.87
N GLY A 87 -22.50 -24.01 6.85
CA GLY A 87 -22.83 -24.61 8.16
C GLY A 87 -21.62 -25.10 8.97
N THR A 88 -20.40 -24.75 8.54
CA THR A 88 -19.14 -25.19 9.14
C THR A 88 -18.40 -23.97 9.68
N ASP A 89 -18.08 -24.02 10.96
CA ASP A 89 -17.23 -23.05 11.65
C ASP A 89 -15.77 -23.39 11.27
N PHE A 90 -15.21 -22.67 10.30
CA PHE A 90 -13.81 -22.84 9.91
C PHE A 90 -12.93 -22.10 10.91
N ASP A 91 -12.48 -22.81 11.95
CA ASP A 91 -11.49 -22.28 12.88
C ASP A 91 -10.09 -22.41 12.26
N ILE A 92 -9.61 -21.29 11.71
CA ILE A 92 -8.28 -21.23 11.07
C ILE A 92 -7.17 -21.53 12.08
N SER A 93 -7.38 -21.23 13.38
CA SER A 93 -6.40 -21.49 14.42
C SER A 93 -6.22 -22.98 14.68
N ALA A 94 -7.32 -23.74 14.74
CA ALA A 94 -7.31 -25.20 14.88
C ALA A 94 -6.59 -25.90 13.71
N LEU A 95 -6.79 -25.42 12.48
CA LEU A 95 -6.13 -25.93 11.28
C LEU A 95 -4.61 -25.67 11.27
N ILE A 96 -4.19 -24.52 11.80
CA ILE A 96 -2.78 -24.17 11.94
C ILE A 96 -2.11 -25.01 13.04
N GLU A 97 -2.81 -25.29 14.14
CA GLU A 97 -2.32 -26.20 15.19
C GLU A 97 -2.18 -27.65 14.69
N GLU A 98 -3.17 -28.16 13.94
CA GLU A 98 -3.13 -29.49 13.33
C GLU A 98 -1.93 -29.64 12.38
N SER A 99 -1.68 -28.64 11.53
CA SER A 99 -0.55 -28.66 10.60
C SER A 99 0.82 -28.59 11.31
N ARG A 100 0.88 -28.15 12.56
CA ARG A 100 2.13 -28.06 13.36
C ARG A 100 2.39 -29.32 14.18
N GLY A 101 1.36 -30.11 14.48
CA GLY A 101 1.48 -31.38 15.21
C GLY A 101 1.88 -32.59 14.36
N GLY A 102 1.82 -32.49 13.03
CA GLY A 102 1.99 -33.62 12.10
C GLY A 102 3.43 -34.01 11.72
N HIS A 103 4.47 -33.33 12.20
CA HIS A 103 5.87 -33.70 11.93
C HIS A 103 6.52 -34.36 13.15
N SER A 104 6.19 -35.64 13.37
CA SER A 104 7.00 -36.58 14.16
C SER A 104 6.69 -38.00 13.70
N VAL A 105 7.34 -38.42 12.61
CA VAL A 105 7.67 -39.82 12.30
C VAL A 105 9.05 -39.86 11.65
#